data_AF-A0A086ID55-F1
#
_entry.id   AF-A0A086ID55-F1
#
_cell.length_a   1.000
_cell.length_b   1.000
_cell.length_c   1.000
_cell.angle_alpha   90.00
_cell.angle_beta   90.00
_cell.angle_gamma   90.00
#
_symmetry.space_group_name_H-M   'P 1'
#
loop_
_entity.id
_entity.type
_entity.pdbx_description
1 polymer ?
#
loop_
_entity_poly.entity_id
_entity_poly.type
_entity_poly.pdbx_seq_one_letter_code
_entity_poly.pdbx_strand_id
1 'polypeptide(L)'
;MAGSWLRGVVGVSLTLCVAGQALAAEGKVTVFAAASLTNAMQDIAQAYKKEKNVEVVSSFASSSTLARQIEAGAPADLFISADQKWMDYAADKKAIVPATRATLLGNSLVVVAPKASAQGAITIDEKTDWTSLLKGGRLAVGDPQHVPAGIYAKEALQKLGAWETLSPKLAPAEDVRGALALVERNEAPLGIVYGSDAVASKGVKVVGTFPEASHQKVEYPLAIVDGHRNAAVSAFYDYLKGPEASAIFKRYGFTTR
;
A
#
# COMPACT_ATOMS: atom_id res chain seq x y z
N MET A 1 -34.65 70.56 50.69
CA MET A 1 -35.90 70.29 49.96
C MET A 1 -35.56 69.83 48.55
N ALA A 2 -36.11 68.68 48.15
CA ALA A 2 -36.35 68.14 46.80
C ALA A 2 -35.25 68.25 45.70
N GLY A 3 -34.91 67.22 44.93
CA GLY A 3 -35.47 65.88 44.81
C GLY A 3 -34.62 65.02 43.87
N SER A 4 -34.54 63.74 44.21
CA SER A 4 -33.94 62.64 43.47
C SER A 4 -34.66 62.37 42.15
N TRP A 5 -33.91 62.18 41.06
CA TRP A 5 -34.39 61.41 39.89
C TRP A 5 -33.29 60.45 39.40
N LEU A 6 -33.34 59.22 39.91
CA LEU A 6 -32.78 58.04 39.25
C LEU A 6 -33.44 57.90 37.87
N ARG A 7 -32.63 57.73 36.82
CA ARG A 7 -33.09 57.12 35.56
C ARG A 7 -32.24 55.89 35.29
N GLY A 8 -32.96 54.79 35.14
CA GLY A 8 -32.45 53.43 35.21
C GLY A 8 -31.58 53.04 34.02
N VAL A 9 -30.60 52.21 34.35
CA VAL A 9 -29.81 51.40 33.43
C VAL A 9 -30.69 50.22 32.99
N VAL A 10 -30.93 50.10 31.69
CA VAL A 10 -31.29 48.81 31.06
C VAL A 10 -30.36 48.65 29.87
N GLY A 11 -29.14 48.19 30.15
CA GLY A 11 -28.22 47.69 29.13
C GLY A 11 -28.64 46.28 28.78
N VAL A 12 -29.31 46.09 27.65
CA VAL A 12 -29.51 44.75 27.06
C VAL A 12 -28.18 44.38 26.40
N SER A 13 -27.31 43.72 27.15
CA SER A 13 -26.14 43.04 26.59
C SER A 13 -26.63 41.81 25.83
N LEU A 14 -26.68 41.93 24.50
CA LEU A 14 -26.94 40.81 23.59
C LEU A 14 -25.72 39.89 23.63
N THR A 15 -25.73 38.88 24.50
CA THR A 15 -24.70 37.85 24.53
C THR A 15 -24.85 37.01 23.26
N LEU A 16 -24.06 37.33 22.24
CA LEU A 16 -23.95 36.53 21.03
C LEU A 16 -23.26 35.21 21.44
N CYS A 17 -24.06 34.19 21.75
CA CYS A 17 -23.57 32.81 21.83
C CYS A 17 -23.05 32.45 20.45
N VAL A 18 -21.74 32.64 20.24
CA VAL A 18 -21.01 31.95 19.18
C VAL A 18 -21.02 30.48 19.58
N ALA A 19 -22.10 29.79 19.24
CA ALA A 19 -22.09 28.36 19.13
C ALA A 19 -21.06 28.05 18.06
N GLY A 20 -19.83 27.74 18.51
CA GLY A 20 -18.81 27.16 17.68
C GLY A 20 -19.31 25.81 17.21
N GLN A 21 -20.10 25.82 16.12
CA GLN A 21 -20.09 24.71 15.20
C GLN A 21 -18.66 24.67 14.69
N ALA A 22 -17.85 23.84 15.34
CA ALA A 22 -16.66 23.31 14.71
C ALA A 22 -17.17 22.74 13.38
N LEU A 23 -16.90 23.47 12.30
CA LEU A 23 -16.97 22.93 10.96
C LEU A 23 -16.17 21.64 11.03
N ALA A 24 -16.89 20.51 11.02
CA ALA A 24 -16.28 19.20 10.88
C ALA A 24 -15.39 19.33 9.66
N ALA A 25 -14.07 19.25 9.85
CA ALA A 25 -13.13 19.23 8.75
C ALA A 25 -13.65 18.16 7.78
N GLU A 26 -14.08 18.60 6.59
CA GLU A 26 -14.82 17.79 5.64
C GLU A 26 -13.99 16.56 5.27
N GLY A 27 -14.31 15.46 5.95
CA GLY A 27 -14.36 14.07 5.53
C GLY A 27 -13.39 13.59 4.46
N LYS A 28 -12.13 14.02 4.44
CA LYS A 28 -11.12 13.49 3.51
C LYS A 28 -10.00 12.78 4.28
N VAL A 29 -9.70 11.55 3.88
CA VAL A 29 -8.56 10.77 4.36
C VAL A 29 -7.63 10.49 3.19
N THR A 30 -6.37 10.91 3.31
CA THR A 30 -5.32 10.67 2.31
C THR A 30 -4.52 9.44 2.70
N VAL A 31 -4.47 8.44 1.83
CA VAL A 31 -3.72 7.20 2.09
C VAL A 31 -2.58 7.06 1.10
N PHE A 32 -1.37 6.87 1.62
CA PHE A 32 -0.23 6.42 0.84
C PHE A 32 -0.16 4.91 0.96
N ALA A 33 -0.43 4.20 -0.13
CA ALA A 33 -0.50 2.75 -0.14
C ALA A 33 0.43 2.15 -1.21
N ALA A 34 1.11 1.07 -0.87
CA ALA A 34 1.93 0.33 -1.81
C ALA A 34 1.16 -0.01 -3.11
N ALA A 35 1.82 0.11 -4.27
CA ALA A 35 1.20 -0.06 -5.58
C ALA A 35 0.38 -1.35 -5.75
N SER A 36 0.77 -2.46 -5.11
CA SER A 36 0.02 -3.72 -5.15
C SER A 36 -1.39 -3.62 -4.57
N LEU A 37 -1.65 -2.65 -3.69
CA LEU A 37 -2.94 -2.42 -3.02
C LEU A 37 -3.94 -1.63 -3.88
N THR A 38 -3.55 -1.15 -5.06
CA THR A 38 -4.34 -0.21 -5.89
C THR A 38 -5.82 -0.61 -5.99
N ASN A 39 -6.12 -1.80 -6.50
CA ASN A 39 -7.51 -2.22 -6.74
C ASN A 39 -8.29 -2.43 -5.43
N ALA A 40 -7.66 -3.04 -4.43
CA ALA A 40 -8.30 -3.29 -3.14
C ALA A 40 -8.65 -1.97 -2.42
N MET A 41 -7.72 -1.02 -2.41
CA MET A 41 -7.93 0.29 -1.78
C MET A 41 -8.94 1.14 -2.53
N GLN A 42 -9.01 1.04 -3.87
CA GLN A 42 -10.07 1.72 -4.65
C GLN A 42 -11.46 1.18 -4.29
N ASP A 43 -11.64 -0.14 -4.21
CA ASP A 43 -12.91 -0.76 -3.82
C ASP A 43 -13.28 -0.42 -2.37
N ILE A 44 -12.29 -0.45 -1.45
CA ILE A 44 -12.48 -0.07 -0.04
C ILE A 44 -12.89 1.40 0.07
N ALA A 45 -12.23 2.31 -0.65
CA ALA A 45 -12.57 3.72 -0.66
C ALA A 45 -14.01 3.97 -1.13
N GLN A 46 -14.45 3.25 -2.17
CA GLN A 46 -15.83 3.32 -2.66
C GLN A 46 -16.83 2.79 -1.62
N ALA A 47 -16.55 1.65 -1.01
CA ALA A 47 -17.39 1.06 0.03
C ALA A 47 -17.50 1.99 1.25
N TYR A 48 -16.37 2.51 1.73
CA TYR A 48 -16.32 3.41 2.87
C TYR A 48 -17.04 4.74 2.60
N LYS A 49 -16.89 5.31 1.40
CA LYS A 49 -17.64 6.51 1.00
C LYS A 49 -19.14 6.26 0.99
N LYS A 50 -19.59 5.12 0.47
CA LYS A 50 -21.01 4.75 0.45
C LYS A 50 -21.59 4.58 1.86
N GLU A 51 -20.80 4.04 2.79
CA GLU A 51 -21.25 3.74 4.15
C GLU A 51 -21.16 4.93 5.11
N LYS A 52 -20.05 5.68 5.05
CA LYS A 52 -19.72 6.73 6.03
C LYS A 52 -19.77 8.14 5.46
N ASN A 53 -19.96 8.30 4.16
CA ASN A 53 -19.91 9.59 3.45
C ASN A 53 -18.59 10.35 3.68
N VAL A 54 -17.48 9.61 3.78
CA VAL A 54 -16.11 10.14 3.91
C VAL A 54 -15.35 9.79 2.63
N GLU A 55 -14.70 10.78 2.03
CA GLU A 55 -13.84 10.60 0.88
C GLU A 55 -12.47 10.04 1.30
N VAL A 56 -12.03 9.00 0.62
CA VAL A 56 -10.68 8.45 0.78
C VAL A 56 -9.94 8.64 -0.54
N VAL A 57 -8.86 9.42 -0.50
CA VAL A 57 -7.99 9.64 -1.66
C VAL A 57 -6.69 8.88 -1.46
N SER A 58 -6.37 7.99 -2.38
CA SER A 58 -5.17 7.16 -2.29
C SER A 58 -4.11 7.60 -3.31
N SER A 59 -2.85 7.64 -2.86
CA SER A 59 -1.67 7.73 -3.71
C SER A 59 -0.97 6.37 -3.71
N PHE A 60 -0.68 5.86 -4.91
CA PHE A 60 -0.07 4.55 -5.10
C PHE A 60 1.30 4.70 -5.76
N ALA A 61 2.31 4.09 -5.14
CA ALA A 61 3.66 3.98 -5.67
C ALA A 61 4.41 2.85 -4.95
N SER A 62 5.71 2.68 -5.21
CA SER A 62 6.53 1.83 -4.34
C SER A 62 6.49 2.33 -2.90
N SER A 63 6.47 1.42 -1.92
CA SER A 63 6.52 1.80 -0.51
C SER A 63 7.74 2.64 -0.16
N SER A 64 8.86 2.43 -0.87
CA SER A 64 10.06 3.26 -0.74
C SER A 64 9.88 4.71 -1.16
N THR A 65 9.15 4.94 -2.25
CA THR A 65 8.84 6.29 -2.73
C THR A 65 7.91 6.98 -1.74
N LEU A 66 6.87 6.27 -1.30
CA LEU A 66 5.87 6.80 -0.36
C LEU A 66 6.48 7.13 1.00
N ALA A 67 7.33 6.25 1.56
CA ALA A 67 7.99 6.49 2.84
C ALA A 67 8.92 7.70 2.79
N ARG A 68 9.68 7.89 1.70
CA ARG A 68 10.51 9.09 1.49
C ARG A 68 9.68 10.36 1.31
N GLN A 69 8.52 10.27 0.63
CA GLN A 69 7.62 11.41 0.51
C GLN A 69 7.02 11.80 1.87
N ILE A 70 6.65 10.82 2.70
CA ILE A 70 6.17 11.06 4.06
C ILE A 70 7.25 11.72 4.92
N GLU A 71 8.50 11.22 4.87
CA GLU A 71 9.65 11.86 5.53
C GLU A 71 9.83 13.32 5.05
N ALA A 72 9.65 13.58 3.76
CA ALA A 72 9.73 14.91 3.17
C ALA A 72 8.52 15.83 3.48
N GLY A 73 7.55 15.36 4.27
CA GLY A 73 6.40 16.14 4.70
C GLY A 73 5.18 16.09 3.77
N ALA A 74 5.08 15.08 2.89
CA ALA A 74 3.86 14.85 2.13
C ALA A 74 2.67 14.58 3.06
N PRO A 75 1.50 15.21 2.85
CA PRO A 75 0.38 15.18 3.79
C PRO A 75 -0.46 13.90 3.65
N ALA A 76 0.15 12.75 3.91
CA ALA A 76 -0.56 11.47 4.01
C ALA A 76 -1.09 11.28 5.44
N ASP A 77 -2.30 10.77 5.59
CA ASP A 77 -2.86 10.45 6.91
C ASP A 77 -2.53 9.02 7.34
N LEU A 78 -2.55 8.09 6.38
CA LEU A 78 -2.23 6.68 6.59
C LEU A 78 -1.12 6.25 5.63
N PHE A 79 -0.26 5.36 6.11
CA PHE A 79 0.74 4.68 5.31
C PHE A 79 0.55 3.16 5.38
N ILE A 80 0.49 2.51 4.21
CA ILE A 80 0.47 1.05 4.07
C ILE A 80 1.66 0.62 3.21
N SER A 81 2.67 0.06 3.85
CA SER A 81 3.86 -0.49 3.17
C SER A 81 3.62 -1.92 2.70
N ALA A 82 4.38 -2.40 1.71
CA ALA A 82 4.42 -3.81 1.30
C ALA A 82 5.55 -4.60 1.97
N ASP A 83 6.31 -3.96 2.87
CA ASP A 83 7.25 -4.62 3.76
C ASP A 83 7.34 -3.91 5.12
N GLN A 84 7.93 -4.59 6.09
CA GLN A 84 8.25 -4.00 7.39
C GLN A 84 9.34 -2.93 7.27
N LYS A 85 10.32 -3.13 6.37
CA LYS A 85 11.50 -2.26 6.20
C LYS A 85 11.15 -0.79 5.96
N TRP A 86 10.21 -0.48 5.07
CA TRP A 86 9.84 0.92 4.80
C TRP A 86 8.91 1.51 5.86
N MET A 87 8.22 0.67 6.63
CA MET A 87 7.53 1.13 7.83
C MET A 87 8.50 1.40 8.98
N ASP A 88 9.53 0.56 9.15
CA ASP A 88 10.64 0.79 10.08
C ASP A 88 11.35 2.10 9.74
N TYR A 89 11.65 2.33 8.46
CA TYR A 89 12.20 3.60 7.98
C TYR A 89 11.35 4.80 8.42
N ALA A 90 10.04 4.77 8.17
CA ALA A 90 9.14 5.86 8.56
C ALA A 90 9.07 6.04 10.09
N ALA A 91 9.13 4.94 10.86
CA ALA A 91 9.19 4.97 12.32
C ALA A 91 10.49 5.60 12.85
N ASP A 92 11.63 5.24 12.28
CA ASP A 92 12.95 5.78 12.64
C ASP A 92 13.03 7.28 12.36
N LYS A 93 12.34 7.74 11.32
CA LYS A 93 12.18 9.16 10.98
C LYS A 93 11.11 9.87 11.83
N LYS A 94 10.49 9.16 12.78
CA LYS A 94 9.40 9.66 13.62
C LYS A 94 8.20 10.18 12.82
N ALA A 95 7.99 9.65 11.62
CA ALA A 95 6.95 10.09 10.70
C ALA A 95 5.64 9.29 10.82
N ILE A 96 5.55 8.36 11.78
CA ILE A 96 4.33 7.62 12.10
C ILE A 96 4.07 7.63 13.60
N VAL A 97 2.81 7.39 13.99
CA VAL A 97 2.43 7.15 15.38
C VAL A 97 2.72 5.68 15.74
N PRO A 98 3.74 5.36 16.56
CA PRO A 98 4.19 3.97 16.73
C PRO A 98 3.12 3.01 17.25
N ALA A 99 2.24 3.48 18.15
CA ALA A 99 1.15 2.69 18.72
C ALA A 99 0.07 2.28 17.71
N THR A 100 0.10 2.85 16.50
CA THR A 100 -0.86 2.55 15.43
C THR A 100 -0.30 1.58 14.39
N ARG A 101 0.99 1.24 14.47
CA ARG A 101 1.57 0.25 13.56
C ARG A 101 0.97 -1.13 13.82
N ALA A 102 0.35 -1.71 12.80
CA ALA A 102 -0.16 -3.07 12.83
C ALA A 102 0.11 -3.78 11.50
N THR A 103 0.55 -5.03 11.53
CA THR A 103 0.58 -5.86 10.33
C THR A 103 -0.85 -6.18 9.89
N LEU A 104 -1.26 -5.62 8.75
CA LEU A 104 -2.62 -5.72 8.25
C LEU A 104 -2.81 -6.96 7.35
N LEU A 105 -1.88 -7.17 6.42
CA LEU A 105 -2.01 -8.18 5.37
C LEU A 105 -0.73 -9.00 5.24
N GLY A 106 -0.85 -10.16 4.60
CA GLY A 106 0.25 -10.89 4.00
C GLY A 106 -0.02 -11.25 2.55
N ASN A 107 1.00 -11.68 1.83
CA ASN A 107 0.89 -12.01 0.41
C ASN A 107 1.89 -13.11 0.02
N SER A 108 1.80 -13.59 -1.22
CA SER A 108 2.75 -14.55 -1.80
C SER A 108 3.57 -13.88 -2.89
N LEU A 109 4.79 -14.37 -3.12
CA LEU A 109 5.63 -13.95 -4.23
C LEU A 109 5.53 -14.96 -5.37
N VAL A 110 5.24 -14.51 -6.59
CA VAL A 110 4.95 -15.36 -7.74
C VAL A 110 5.72 -14.93 -8.99
N VAL A 111 5.94 -15.89 -9.88
CA VAL A 111 6.36 -15.63 -11.26
C VAL A 111 5.12 -15.62 -12.14
N VAL A 112 4.98 -14.56 -12.93
CA VAL A 112 3.92 -14.41 -13.93
C VAL A 112 4.50 -14.40 -15.33
N ALA A 113 3.68 -14.84 -16.29
CA ALA A 113 3.93 -14.73 -17.72
C ALA A 113 2.73 -14.04 -18.39
N PRO A 114 2.88 -13.48 -19.61
CA PRO A 114 1.76 -12.94 -20.36
C PRO A 114 0.65 -13.99 -20.52
N LYS A 115 -0.62 -13.57 -20.50
CA LYS A 115 -1.77 -14.50 -20.54
C LYS A 115 -1.73 -15.43 -21.76
N ALA A 116 -1.33 -14.90 -22.91
CA ALA A 116 -1.21 -15.62 -24.18
C ALA A 116 0.11 -16.42 -24.34
N SER A 117 1.03 -16.34 -23.38
CA SER A 117 2.31 -17.05 -23.45
C SER A 117 2.12 -18.57 -23.42
N ALA A 118 2.92 -19.30 -24.20
CA ALA A 118 2.98 -20.77 -24.14
C ALA A 118 3.70 -21.29 -22.89
N GLN A 119 4.23 -20.40 -22.03
CA GLN A 119 4.90 -20.79 -20.78
C GLN A 119 3.95 -21.58 -19.88
N GLY A 120 4.38 -22.79 -19.51
CA GLY A 120 3.71 -23.68 -18.56
C GLY A 120 4.15 -23.42 -17.11
N ALA A 121 3.67 -24.29 -16.21
CA ALA A 121 4.06 -24.23 -14.80
C ALA A 121 5.57 -24.47 -14.62
N ILE A 122 6.14 -23.78 -13.64
CA ILE A 122 7.54 -23.79 -13.24
C ILE A 122 7.57 -24.19 -11.76
N THR A 123 8.25 -25.28 -11.47
CA THR A 123 8.70 -25.56 -10.10
C THR A 123 9.90 -24.66 -9.82
N ILE A 124 9.81 -23.81 -8.80
CA ILE A 124 10.87 -22.87 -8.45
C ILE A 124 11.72 -23.47 -7.32
N ASP A 125 12.96 -23.79 -7.67
CA ASP A 125 13.99 -24.37 -6.79
C ASP A 125 15.41 -24.00 -7.26
N GLU A 126 16.43 -24.53 -6.59
CA GLU A 126 17.85 -24.30 -6.91
C GLU A 126 18.28 -24.82 -8.29
N LYS A 127 17.48 -25.70 -8.92
CA LYS A 127 17.77 -26.32 -10.23
C LYS A 127 16.99 -25.67 -11.36
N THR A 128 16.22 -24.61 -11.08
CA THR A 128 15.40 -23.93 -12.08
C THR A 128 16.28 -23.29 -13.15
N ASP A 129 16.12 -23.72 -14.41
CA ASP A 129 16.85 -23.16 -15.55
C ASP A 129 16.22 -21.85 -16.03
N TRP A 130 16.50 -20.78 -15.29
CA TRP A 130 16.03 -19.44 -15.58
C TRP A 130 16.50 -18.90 -16.94
N THR A 131 17.68 -19.31 -17.41
CA THR A 131 18.22 -18.81 -18.69
C THR A 131 17.37 -19.31 -19.85
N SER A 132 17.02 -20.60 -19.84
CA SER A 132 16.13 -21.18 -20.85
C SER A 132 14.70 -20.61 -20.74
N LEU A 133 14.20 -20.41 -19.52
CA LEU A 133 12.87 -19.84 -19.28
C LEU A 133 12.74 -18.41 -19.83
N LEU A 134 13.78 -17.60 -19.73
CA LEU A 134 13.77 -16.23 -20.23
C LEU A 134 13.92 -16.13 -21.76
N LYS A 135 14.44 -17.15 -22.45
CA LYS A 135 14.61 -17.16 -23.91
C LYS A 135 15.30 -15.90 -24.46
N GLY A 136 16.29 -15.40 -23.73
CA GLY A 136 17.02 -14.17 -24.07
C GLY A 136 16.33 -12.86 -23.68
N GLY A 137 15.08 -12.90 -23.19
CA GLY A 137 14.37 -11.75 -22.65
C GLY A 137 14.81 -11.36 -21.23
N ARG A 138 14.20 -10.28 -20.72
CA ARG A 138 14.45 -9.78 -19.36
C ARG A 138 13.41 -10.29 -18.36
N LEU A 139 13.79 -10.37 -17.09
CA LEU A 139 12.90 -10.68 -15.97
C LEU A 139 12.37 -9.37 -15.37
N ALA A 140 11.08 -9.08 -15.54
CA ALA A 140 10.47 -7.89 -14.95
C ALA A 140 10.39 -8.02 -13.43
N VAL A 141 10.90 -7.03 -12.70
CA VAL A 141 10.89 -6.99 -11.24
C VAL A 141 10.71 -5.56 -10.77
N GLY A 142 10.13 -5.34 -9.59
CA GLY A 142 10.32 -4.04 -8.93
C GLY A 142 11.82 -3.81 -8.69
N ASP A 143 12.29 -2.56 -8.71
CA ASP A 143 13.72 -2.28 -8.51
C ASP A 143 14.22 -2.93 -7.20
N PRO A 144 15.16 -3.91 -7.29
CA PRO A 144 15.61 -4.70 -6.15
C PRO A 144 16.41 -3.90 -5.12
N GLN A 145 16.77 -2.64 -5.41
CA GLN A 145 17.46 -1.78 -4.46
C GLN A 145 16.51 -1.19 -3.41
N HIS A 146 15.24 -0.98 -3.76
CA HIS A 146 14.33 -0.26 -2.86
C HIS A 146 12.85 -0.67 -2.95
N VAL A 147 12.35 -1.25 -4.04
CA VAL A 147 10.95 -1.67 -4.15
C VAL A 147 10.76 -2.97 -3.35
N PRO A 148 9.77 -3.07 -2.43
CA PRO A 148 9.55 -4.28 -1.64
C PRO A 148 9.48 -5.57 -2.46
N ALA A 149 8.70 -5.59 -3.55
CA ALA A 149 8.60 -6.76 -4.43
C ALA A 149 9.96 -7.15 -5.05
N GLY A 150 10.78 -6.16 -5.39
CA GLY A 150 12.15 -6.36 -5.87
C GLY A 150 13.10 -6.88 -4.79
N ILE A 151 12.95 -6.39 -3.55
CA ILE A 151 13.73 -6.84 -2.39
C ILE A 151 13.42 -8.31 -2.09
N TYR A 152 12.14 -8.69 -2.00
CA TYR A 152 11.74 -10.09 -1.82
C TYR A 152 12.19 -10.96 -2.99
N ALA A 153 12.07 -10.48 -4.23
CA ALA A 153 12.57 -11.20 -5.42
C ALA A 153 14.08 -11.43 -5.34
N LYS A 154 14.86 -10.40 -4.97
CA LYS A 154 16.30 -10.52 -4.78
C LYS A 154 16.64 -11.54 -3.70
N GLU A 155 16.00 -11.46 -2.54
CA GLU A 155 16.21 -12.40 -1.44
C GLU A 155 15.91 -13.84 -1.88
N ALA A 156 14.77 -14.07 -2.52
CA ALA A 156 14.36 -15.37 -3.03
C ALA A 156 15.36 -15.93 -4.05
N LEU A 157 15.76 -15.12 -5.03
CA LEU A 157 16.72 -15.53 -6.04
C LEU A 157 18.13 -15.75 -5.47
N GLN A 158 18.54 -15.00 -4.45
CA GLN A 158 19.81 -15.22 -3.75
C GLN A 158 19.77 -16.53 -2.97
N LYS A 159 18.68 -16.78 -2.24
CA LYS A 159 18.49 -18.01 -1.46
C LYS A 159 18.51 -19.25 -2.34
N LEU A 160 17.95 -19.17 -3.54
CA LEU A 160 17.90 -20.25 -4.53
C LEU A 160 19.13 -20.30 -5.45
N GLY A 161 20.16 -19.49 -5.21
CA GLY A 161 21.40 -19.49 -5.99
C GLY A 161 21.29 -18.95 -7.42
N ALA A 162 20.16 -18.32 -7.79
CA ALA A 162 19.88 -17.84 -9.14
C ALA A 162 20.23 -16.35 -9.36
N TRP A 163 20.52 -15.60 -8.30
CA TRP A 163 20.70 -14.14 -8.37
C TRP A 163 21.82 -13.70 -9.30
N GLU A 164 23.02 -14.29 -9.22
CA GLU A 164 24.15 -13.88 -10.05
C GLU A 164 23.86 -14.08 -11.55
N THR A 165 23.14 -15.14 -11.89
CA THR A 165 22.69 -15.44 -13.27
C THR A 165 21.64 -14.45 -13.76
N LEU A 166 20.71 -14.06 -12.89
CA LEU A 166 19.54 -13.25 -13.26
C LEU A 166 19.75 -11.74 -13.13
N SER A 167 20.63 -11.29 -12.24
CA SER A 167 20.83 -9.86 -11.97
C SER A 167 21.18 -9.03 -13.22
N PRO A 168 21.96 -9.52 -14.21
CA PRO A 168 22.21 -8.78 -15.44
C PRO A 168 21.01 -8.77 -16.42
N LYS A 169 20.04 -9.67 -16.19
CA LYS A 169 18.87 -9.91 -17.06
C LYS A 169 17.60 -9.27 -16.51
N LEU A 170 17.67 -8.48 -15.44
CA LEU A 170 16.49 -7.82 -14.88
C LEU A 170 15.97 -6.72 -15.80
N ALA A 171 14.67 -6.49 -15.76
CA ALA A 171 14.01 -5.26 -16.17
C ALA A 171 13.41 -4.62 -14.91
N PRO A 172 14.20 -3.83 -14.16
CA PRO A 172 13.74 -3.17 -12.95
C PRO A 172 12.69 -2.11 -13.29
N ALA A 173 11.63 -2.05 -12.49
CA ALA A 173 10.55 -1.09 -12.60
C ALA A 173 10.41 -0.26 -11.32
N GLU A 174 9.82 0.93 -11.44
CA GLU A 174 9.64 1.87 -10.34
C GLU A 174 8.80 1.31 -9.18
N ASP A 175 7.88 0.39 -9.48
CA ASP A 175 7.13 -0.40 -8.52
C ASP A 175 6.69 -1.75 -9.13
N VAL A 176 5.99 -2.56 -8.32
CA VAL A 176 5.54 -3.90 -8.74
C VAL A 176 4.46 -3.86 -9.84
N ARG A 177 3.65 -2.79 -9.92
CA ARG A 177 2.65 -2.63 -10.99
C ARG A 177 3.30 -2.20 -12.29
N GLY A 178 4.40 -1.44 -12.23
CA GLY A 178 5.29 -1.23 -13.38
C GLY A 178 5.86 -2.55 -13.91
N ALA A 179 6.37 -3.42 -13.03
CA ALA A 179 6.88 -4.73 -13.41
C ALA A 179 5.79 -5.63 -14.01
N LEU A 180 4.60 -5.67 -13.40
CA LEU A 180 3.43 -6.38 -13.91
C LEU A 180 3.09 -5.91 -15.34
N ALA A 181 3.07 -4.60 -15.57
CA ALA A 181 2.70 -4.02 -16.85
C ALA A 181 3.68 -4.38 -17.98
N LEU A 182 4.99 -4.54 -17.68
CA LEU A 182 5.95 -5.07 -18.66
C LEU A 182 5.58 -6.49 -19.12
N VAL A 183 5.08 -7.33 -18.21
CA VAL A 183 4.63 -8.69 -18.54
C VAL A 183 3.29 -8.66 -19.28
N GLU A 184 2.34 -7.82 -18.87
CA GLU A 184 1.05 -7.66 -19.56
C GLU A 184 1.23 -7.24 -21.02
N ARG A 185 2.19 -6.34 -21.29
CA ARG A 185 2.51 -5.86 -22.64
C ARG A 185 3.44 -6.78 -23.41
N ASN A 186 3.82 -7.93 -22.85
CA ASN A 186 4.77 -8.87 -23.45
C ASN A 186 6.14 -8.24 -23.77
N GLU A 187 6.54 -7.21 -23.02
CA GLU A 187 7.87 -6.59 -23.06
C GLU A 187 8.88 -7.38 -22.22
N ALA A 188 8.39 -8.16 -21.25
CA ALA A 188 9.15 -9.15 -20.50
C ALA A 188 8.44 -10.52 -20.55
N PRO A 189 9.14 -11.62 -20.90
CA PRO A 189 8.53 -12.96 -20.95
C PRO A 189 8.08 -13.47 -19.59
N LEU A 190 8.75 -13.03 -18.52
CA LEU A 190 8.45 -13.36 -17.13
C LEU A 190 8.57 -12.12 -16.25
N GLY A 191 7.84 -12.10 -15.16
CA GLY A 191 8.07 -11.13 -14.08
C GLY A 191 7.81 -11.71 -12.70
N ILE A 192 8.45 -11.14 -11.69
CA ILE A 192 8.22 -11.46 -10.28
C ILE A 192 7.35 -10.37 -9.67
N VAL A 193 6.16 -10.74 -9.23
CA VAL A 193 5.14 -9.87 -8.64
C VAL A 193 4.49 -10.56 -7.44
N TYR A 194 3.52 -9.92 -6.79
CA TYR A 194 2.75 -10.60 -5.76
C TYR A 194 1.60 -11.43 -6.32
N GLY A 195 1.15 -12.45 -5.58
CA GLY A 195 -0.03 -13.23 -5.93
C GLY A 195 -1.27 -12.34 -6.15
N SER A 196 -1.44 -11.32 -5.32
CA SER A 196 -2.53 -10.33 -5.47
C SER A 196 -2.47 -9.53 -6.78
N ASP A 197 -1.27 -9.23 -7.27
CA ASP A 197 -1.09 -8.50 -8.54
C ASP A 197 -1.56 -9.37 -9.72
N ALA A 198 -1.26 -10.66 -9.67
CA ALA A 198 -1.74 -11.62 -10.66
C ALA A 198 -3.27 -11.80 -10.61
N VAL A 199 -3.89 -11.75 -9.42
CA VAL A 199 -5.36 -11.76 -9.27
C VAL A 199 -5.99 -10.49 -9.85
N ALA A 200 -5.35 -9.33 -9.66
CA ALA A 200 -5.85 -8.05 -10.15
C ALA A 200 -5.75 -7.88 -11.68
N SER A 201 -4.89 -8.67 -12.34
CA SER A 201 -4.65 -8.57 -13.78
C SER A 201 -5.43 -9.60 -14.58
N LYS A 202 -5.91 -9.19 -15.75
CA LYS A 202 -6.42 -10.09 -16.81
C LYS A 202 -5.37 -10.44 -17.85
N GLY A 203 -4.24 -9.71 -17.87
CA GLY A 203 -3.20 -9.77 -18.89
C GLY A 203 -2.07 -10.75 -18.59
N VAL A 204 -2.02 -11.32 -17.38
CA VAL A 204 -1.01 -12.32 -17.00
C VAL A 204 -1.63 -13.61 -16.47
N LYS A 205 -0.78 -14.61 -16.27
CA LYS A 205 -1.07 -15.83 -15.53
C LYS A 205 0.11 -16.16 -14.61
N VAL A 206 -0.19 -16.72 -13.45
CA VAL A 206 0.85 -17.29 -12.56
C VAL A 206 1.41 -18.54 -13.23
N VAL A 207 2.73 -18.61 -13.32
CA VAL A 207 3.46 -19.78 -13.85
C VAL A 207 4.35 -20.41 -12.79
N GLY A 208 4.61 -19.77 -11.66
CA GLY A 208 5.31 -20.37 -10.54
C GLY A 208 5.08 -19.57 -9.27
N THR A 209 5.21 -20.22 -8.11
CA THR A 209 5.13 -19.56 -6.79
C THR A 209 6.44 -19.81 -6.08
N PHE A 210 7.06 -18.76 -5.54
CA PHE A 210 8.29 -18.91 -4.79
C PHE A 210 8.00 -19.69 -3.49
N PRO A 211 8.92 -20.58 -3.05
CA PRO A 211 8.79 -21.21 -1.74
C PRO A 211 8.75 -20.14 -0.64
N GLU A 212 7.84 -20.25 0.33
CA GLU A 212 7.73 -19.28 1.43
C GLU A 212 9.06 -19.11 2.20
N ALA A 213 9.86 -20.18 2.29
CA ALA A 213 11.17 -20.15 2.95
C ALA A 213 12.29 -19.49 2.12
N SER A 214 12.00 -19.04 0.89
CA SER A 214 12.98 -18.42 0.01
C SER A 214 13.20 -16.94 0.32
N HIS A 215 12.23 -16.28 0.95
CA HIS A 215 12.27 -14.86 1.28
C HIS A 215 11.68 -14.61 2.68
N GLN A 216 11.84 -13.41 3.22
CA GLN A 216 11.07 -12.98 4.39
C GLN A 216 9.57 -13.05 4.08
N LYS A 217 8.76 -13.32 5.10
CA LYS A 217 7.31 -13.31 4.97
C LYS A 217 6.85 -11.95 4.42
N VAL A 218 6.05 -11.97 3.36
CA VAL A 218 5.52 -10.73 2.78
C VAL A 218 4.42 -10.20 3.69
N GLU A 219 4.67 -9.05 4.33
CA GLU A 219 3.76 -8.42 5.27
C GLU A 219 3.52 -6.95 4.95
N TYR A 220 2.28 -6.51 5.12
CA TYR A 220 1.86 -5.14 4.86
C TYR A 220 1.50 -4.43 6.17
N PRO A 221 2.43 -3.67 6.78
CA PRO A 221 2.10 -2.87 7.94
C PRO A 221 1.31 -1.62 7.54
N LEU A 222 0.30 -1.30 8.35
CA LEU A 222 -0.49 -0.08 8.33
C LEU A 222 -0.12 0.77 9.55
N ALA A 223 0.04 2.08 9.37
CA ALA A 223 0.18 3.04 10.47
C ALA A 223 -0.47 4.40 10.13
N ILE A 224 -0.82 5.15 11.16
CA ILE A 224 -1.18 6.57 11.05
C ILE A 224 0.11 7.40 11.00
N VAL A 225 0.19 8.35 10.07
CA VAL A 225 1.30 9.30 9.94
C VAL A 225 1.29 10.27 11.12
N ASP A 226 2.48 10.62 11.62
CA ASP A 226 2.61 11.51 12.78
C ASP A 226 1.98 12.89 12.51
N GLY A 227 1.27 13.45 13.49
CA GLY A 227 0.56 14.72 13.33
C GLY A 227 -0.78 14.65 12.57
N HIS A 228 -1.13 13.52 11.96
CA HIS A 228 -2.37 13.37 11.16
C HIS A 228 -3.53 12.67 11.90
N ARG A 229 -3.32 12.25 13.16
CA ARG A 229 -4.33 11.52 13.92
C ARG A 229 -5.53 12.42 14.26
N ASN A 230 -6.69 12.08 13.70
CA ASN A 230 -7.99 12.66 14.05
C ASN A 230 -9.08 11.58 14.00
N ALA A 231 -10.33 11.97 14.27
CA ALA A 231 -11.46 11.03 14.32
C ALA A 231 -11.73 10.33 12.98
N ALA A 232 -11.69 11.05 11.85
CA ALA A 232 -11.93 10.47 10.53
C ALA A 232 -10.82 9.48 10.13
N VAL A 233 -9.56 9.84 10.39
CA VAL A 233 -8.38 8.99 10.13
C VAL A 233 -8.41 7.74 10.99
N SER A 234 -8.73 7.88 12.29
CA SER A 234 -8.85 6.73 13.21
C SER A 234 -9.99 5.80 12.80
N ALA A 235 -11.13 6.35 12.39
CA ALA A 235 -12.27 5.56 11.91
C ALA A 235 -11.92 4.76 10.64
N PHE A 236 -11.21 5.35 9.68
CA PHE A 236 -10.80 4.63 8.47
C PHE A 236 -9.68 3.62 8.75
N TYR A 237 -8.73 3.95 9.65
CA TYR A 237 -7.73 3.01 10.15
C TYR A 237 -8.38 1.76 10.78
N ASP A 238 -9.43 1.95 11.58
CA ASP A 238 -10.18 0.85 12.16
C ASP A 238 -11.00 0.08 11.13
N TYR A 239 -11.60 0.78 10.15
CA TYR A 239 -12.32 0.17 9.04
C TYR A 239 -11.43 -0.77 8.22
N LEU A 240 -10.19 -0.39 7.94
CA LEU A 240 -9.22 -1.22 7.21
C LEU A 240 -8.94 -2.56 7.90
N LYS A 241 -9.07 -2.62 9.23
CA LYS A 241 -8.92 -3.85 10.04
C LYS A 241 -10.26 -4.60 10.23
N GLY A 242 -11.36 -4.03 9.75
CA GLY A 242 -12.70 -4.57 9.88
C GLY A 242 -13.03 -5.68 8.86
N PRO A 243 -14.16 -6.38 9.05
CA PRO A 243 -14.55 -7.50 8.21
C PRO A 243 -14.86 -7.10 6.76
N GLU A 244 -15.42 -5.91 6.51
CA GLU A 244 -15.74 -5.41 5.17
C GLU A 244 -14.48 -5.21 4.33
N ALA A 245 -13.47 -4.52 4.88
CA ALA A 245 -12.18 -4.34 4.23
C ALA A 245 -11.45 -5.68 4.06
N SER A 246 -11.46 -6.53 5.09
CA SER A 246 -10.87 -7.87 5.06
C SER A 246 -11.44 -8.73 3.92
N ALA A 247 -12.76 -8.69 3.69
CA ALA A 247 -13.38 -9.41 2.58
C ALA A 247 -12.93 -8.89 1.20
N ILE A 248 -12.76 -7.57 1.05
CA ILE A 248 -12.24 -6.97 -0.19
C ILE A 248 -10.78 -7.38 -0.42
N PHE A 249 -9.93 -7.31 0.60
CA PHE A 249 -8.54 -7.75 0.52
C PHE A 249 -8.43 -9.22 0.11
N LYS A 250 -9.21 -10.12 0.73
CA LYS A 250 -9.24 -11.55 0.36
C LYS A 250 -9.67 -11.77 -1.09
N ARG A 251 -10.66 -11.02 -1.58
CA ARG A 251 -11.10 -11.09 -2.99
C ARG A 251 -9.98 -10.75 -3.97
N TYR A 252 -9.07 -9.86 -3.59
CA TYR A 252 -7.88 -9.51 -4.37
C TYR A 252 -6.66 -10.41 -4.09
N GLY A 253 -6.81 -11.50 -3.33
CA GLY A 253 -5.74 -12.48 -3.11
C GLY A 253 -4.77 -12.14 -1.97
N PHE A 254 -5.06 -11.13 -1.15
CA PHE A 254 -4.32 -10.89 0.09
C PHE A 254 -4.76 -11.87 1.19
N THR A 255 -3.83 -12.23 2.06
CA THR A 255 -4.15 -12.88 3.34
C THR A 255 -4.38 -11.81 4.39
N THR A 256 -5.40 -11.99 5.23
CA THR A 256 -5.72 -11.08 6.33
C THR A 256 -5.56 -11.83 7.65
N ARG A 257 -5.25 -11.09 8.72
CA ARG A 257 -5.15 -11.63 10.08
C ARG A 257 -6.50 -11.66 10.78
#